data_AF-A0A2D8KPI6-F1
#
_entry.id   AF-A0A2D8KPI6-F1
#
_cell.length_a   1.000
_cell.length_b   1.000
_cell.length_c   1.000
_cell.angle_alpha   90.00
_cell.angle_beta   90.00
_cell.angle_gamma   90.00
#
_symmetry.space_group_name_H-M   'P 1'
#
loop_
_entity.id
_entity.type
_entity.pdbx_description
1 polymer ?
#
loop_
_entity_poly.entity_id
_entity_poly.type
_entity_poly.pdbx_seq_one_letter_code
_entity_poly.pdbx_strand_id
1 'polypeptide(L)'
;MTKEDFFQKIQQQLKAQKAFVCYRKPGQALANLLLQQDYTAHELTDFSENGFVFAPFDRNGKTYFIPQNTSETIQFELAEVLITDEETSSDYEGSYVGAEEDQKDHELLVQKGIDAIRDQRFRKVVLSRSELVELNDPSPMPIFKKLLQKYREAFVYCWFHPKTGLWMGATPETLLQVERDRFETMALAGTQVNKG
;
A
#
# COMPACT_ATOMS: atom_id res chain seq x y z
N MET A 1 -1.35 -24.53 6.12
CA MET A 1 -0.52 -23.44 6.68
C MET A 1 -1.39 -22.73 7.69
N THR A 2 -0.91 -22.50 8.90
CA THR A 2 -1.69 -21.74 9.90
C THR A 2 -1.56 -20.23 9.65
N LYS A 3 -2.47 -19.45 10.23
CA LYS A 3 -2.34 -17.98 10.32
C LYS A 3 -0.97 -17.55 10.86
N GLU A 4 -0.49 -18.19 11.92
CA GLU A 4 0.78 -17.89 12.55
C GLU A 4 1.94 -18.13 11.58
N ASP A 5 1.96 -19.28 10.90
CA ASP A 5 2.99 -19.62 9.91
C ASP A 5 3.05 -18.58 8.77
N PHE A 6 1.88 -18.13 8.30
CA PHE A 6 1.76 -17.16 7.21
C PHE A 6 2.39 -15.82 7.58
N PHE A 7 2.01 -15.24 8.73
CA PHE A 7 2.58 -13.96 9.17
C PHE A 7 4.04 -14.09 9.61
N GLN A 8 4.45 -15.23 10.15
CA GLN A 8 5.86 -15.50 10.45
C GLN A 8 6.73 -15.47 9.20
N LYS A 9 6.28 -16.04 8.07
CA LYS A 9 7.01 -15.97 6.79
C LYS A 9 7.25 -14.52 6.35
N ILE A 10 6.24 -13.65 6.47
CA ILE A 10 6.37 -12.21 6.15
C ILE A 10 7.41 -11.55 7.06
N GLN A 11 7.36 -11.81 8.37
CA GLN A 11 8.31 -11.25 9.32
C GLN A 11 9.74 -11.76 9.10
N GLN A 12 9.91 -13.04 8.77
CA GLN A 12 11.21 -13.62 8.44
C GLN A 12 11.81 -12.97 7.20
N GLN A 13 11.00 -12.77 6.16
CA GLN A 13 11.43 -12.13 4.92
C GLN A 13 11.85 -10.67 5.15
N LEU A 14 11.08 -9.92 5.96
CA LEU A 14 11.42 -8.55 6.36
C LEU A 14 12.73 -8.50 7.17
N LYS A 15 12.90 -9.40 8.15
CA LYS A 15 14.15 -9.53 8.94
C LYS A 15 15.34 -9.91 8.06
N ALA A 16 15.13 -10.76 7.07
CA ALA A 16 16.15 -11.16 6.10
C ALA A 16 16.48 -10.07 5.08
N GLN A 17 15.77 -8.93 5.08
CA GLN A 17 15.93 -7.84 4.11
C GLN A 17 15.77 -8.32 2.66
N LYS A 18 14.85 -9.26 2.43
CA LYS A 18 14.49 -9.73 1.08
C LYS A 18 13.16 -9.13 0.65
N ALA A 19 13.03 -8.83 -0.63
CA ALA A 19 11.82 -8.22 -1.15
C ALA A 19 10.61 -9.15 -1.02
N PHE A 20 9.45 -8.56 -0.75
CA PHE A 20 8.18 -9.28 -0.81
C PHE A 20 7.01 -8.35 -1.07
N VAL A 21 5.90 -8.98 -1.47
CA VAL A 21 4.59 -8.37 -1.41
C VAL A 21 3.57 -9.35 -0.85
N CYS A 22 2.76 -8.88 0.09
CA CYS A 22 1.52 -9.54 0.49
C CYS A 22 0.36 -8.65 0.06
N TYR A 23 -0.60 -9.17 -0.69
CA TYR A 23 -1.73 -8.38 -1.16
C TYR A 23 -3.04 -9.17 -1.26
N ARG A 24 -4.15 -8.46 -1.12
CA ARG A 24 -5.51 -8.95 -1.31
C ARG A 24 -6.24 -8.05 -2.30
N LYS A 25 -6.84 -8.65 -3.32
CA LYS A 25 -7.70 -7.93 -4.26
C LYS A 25 -9.05 -7.55 -3.61
N PRO A 26 -9.71 -6.48 -4.07
CA PRO A 26 -11.04 -6.08 -3.58
C PRO A 26 -12.02 -7.26 -3.46
N GLY A 27 -12.67 -7.39 -2.30
CA GLY A 27 -13.72 -8.38 -2.05
C GLY A 27 -13.27 -9.84 -1.99
N GLN A 28 -11.98 -10.14 -2.16
CA GLN A 28 -11.49 -11.52 -2.17
C GLN A 28 -11.21 -12.04 -0.76
N ALA A 29 -11.44 -13.34 -0.53
CA ALA A 29 -11.09 -14.01 0.72
C ALA A 29 -9.59 -14.36 0.82
N LEU A 30 -8.89 -14.46 -0.31
CA LEU A 30 -7.50 -14.91 -0.37
C LEU A 30 -6.51 -13.75 -0.34
N ALA A 31 -5.54 -13.82 0.57
CA ALA A 31 -4.29 -13.06 0.48
C ALA A 31 -3.27 -13.82 -0.37
N ASN A 32 -2.51 -13.08 -1.18
CA ASN A 32 -1.46 -13.58 -2.04
C ASN A 32 -0.13 -13.04 -1.50
N LEU A 33 0.84 -13.93 -1.29
CA LEU A 33 2.16 -13.60 -0.79
C LEU A 33 3.20 -14.04 -1.82
N LEU A 34 4.07 -13.11 -2.19
CA LEU A 34 5.19 -13.31 -3.11
C LEU A 34 6.49 -13.00 -2.36
N LEU A 35 7.31 -14.03 -2.13
CA LEU A 35 8.57 -13.95 -1.37
C LEU A 35 9.75 -14.13 -2.33
N GLN A 36 10.46 -13.04 -2.65
CA GLN A 36 11.64 -13.11 -3.50
C GLN A 36 12.72 -13.98 -2.84
N GLN A 37 13.26 -14.94 -3.59
CA GLN A 37 14.24 -15.89 -3.05
C GLN A 37 15.67 -15.33 -3.07
N ASP A 38 15.96 -14.47 -4.04
CA ASP A 38 17.25 -13.78 -4.17
C ASP A 38 17.25 -12.38 -3.50
N TYR A 39 18.41 -11.72 -3.54
CA TYR A 39 18.63 -10.36 -3.01
C TYR A 39 18.73 -9.31 -4.12
N THR A 40 18.43 -9.68 -5.36
CA THR A 40 18.59 -8.82 -6.53
C THR A 40 17.53 -7.72 -6.49
N ALA A 41 17.96 -6.47 -6.66
CA ALA A 41 17.02 -5.37 -6.86
C ALA A 41 16.56 -5.38 -8.32
N HIS A 42 15.57 -6.22 -8.64
CA HIS A 42 15.04 -6.32 -9.99
C HIS A 42 14.36 -5.00 -10.38
N GLU A 43 14.78 -4.45 -11.52
CA GLU A 43 14.23 -3.24 -12.11
C GLU A 43 13.37 -3.63 -13.32
N LEU A 44 12.20 -3.02 -13.44
CA LEU A 44 11.30 -3.30 -14.55
C LEU A 44 11.84 -2.69 -15.84
N THR A 45 12.09 -3.53 -16.86
CA THR A 45 12.54 -3.10 -18.19
C THR A 45 11.40 -3.11 -19.20
N ASP A 46 10.51 -4.09 -19.09
CA ASP A 46 9.26 -4.19 -19.83
C ASP A 46 8.18 -4.90 -18.97
N PHE A 47 6.99 -5.14 -19.53
CA PHE A 47 5.86 -5.78 -18.85
C PHE A 47 5.64 -7.24 -19.30
N SER A 48 6.69 -7.92 -19.79
CA SER A 48 6.58 -9.30 -20.30
C SER A 48 6.59 -10.35 -19.19
N GLU A 49 7.18 -10.04 -18.04
CA GLU A 49 7.27 -10.95 -16.90
C GLU A 49 6.10 -10.79 -15.92
N ASN A 50 5.63 -11.91 -15.39
CA ASN A 50 4.64 -11.92 -14.32
C ASN A 50 5.31 -11.60 -12.98
N GLY A 51 4.70 -10.71 -12.20
CA GLY A 51 5.18 -10.35 -10.87
C GLY A 51 4.47 -9.14 -10.32
N PHE A 52 5.11 -8.47 -9.36
CA PHE A 52 4.55 -7.27 -8.71
C PHE A 52 5.44 -6.06 -8.94
N VAL A 53 4.85 -4.96 -9.41
CA VAL A 53 5.56 -3.73 -9.76
C VAL A 53 5.31 -2.66 -8.69
N PHE A 54 6.38 -1.98 -8.28
CA PHE A 54 6.33 -0.78 -7.46
C PHE A 54 6.97 0.38 -8.21
N ALA A 55 6.14 1.28 -8.74
CA ALA A 55 6.56 2.38 -9.61
C ALA A 55 6.52 3.74 -8.87
N PRO A 56 7.55 4.59 -9.01
CA PRO A 56 7.57 5.91 -8.41
C PRO A 56 6.67 6.91 -9.16
N PHE A 57 6.34 8.02 -8.50
CA PHE A 57 5.63 9.13 -9.14
C PHE A 57 6.52 9.86 -10.17
N ASP A 58 7.80 10.05 -9.86
CA ASP A 58 8.78 10.61 -10.81
C ASP A 58 9.16 9.56 -11.86
N ARG A 59 8.97 9.90 -13.13
CA ARG A 59 9.29 9.03 -14.28
C ARG A 59 10.78 8.74 -14.42
N ASN A 60 11.65 9.56 -13.83
CA ASN A 60 13.09 9.32 -13.81
C ASN A 60 13.51 8.39 -12.67
N GLY A 61 12.60 8.07 -11.75
CA GLY A 61 12.83 7.12 -10.68
C GLY A 61 12.86 5.68 -11.19
N LYS A 62 13.56 4.83 -10.43
CA LYS A 62 13.62 3.38 -10.72
C LYS A 62 12.31 2.71 -10.35
N THR A 63 11.79 1.91 -11.26
CA THR A 63 10.64 1.02 -11.03
C THR A 63 11.16 -0.33 -10.56
N TYR A 64 10.84 -0.72 -9.33
CA TYR A 64 11.23 -2.01 -8.78
C TYR A 64 10.17 -3.06 -9.06
N PHE A 65 10.62 -4.30 -9.19
CA PHE A 65 9.79 -5.44 -9.57
C PHE A 65 10.12 -6.64 -8.68
N ILE A 66 9.11 -7.43 -8.31
CA ILE A 66 9.29 -8.75 -7.69
C ILE A 66 8.83 -9.78 -8.72
N PRO A 67 9.76 -10.45 -9.41
CA PRO A 67 9.43 -11.46 -10.40
C PRO A 67 8.79 -12.69 -9.77
N GLN A 68 7.73 -13.23 -10.38
CA GLN A 68 7.10 -14.45 -9.88
C GLN A 68 7.99 -15.69 -10.08
N ASN A 69 8.80 -15.73 -11.12
CA ASN A 69 9.70 -16.85 -11.46
C ASN A 69 10.84 -17.04 -10.44
N THR A 70 11.27 -15.99 -9.73
CA THR A 70 12.31 -16.03 -8.69
C THR A 70 11.72 -15.92 -7.27
N SER A 71 10.40 -16.11 -7.14
CA SER A 71 9.68 -15.96 -5.87
C SER A 71 8.91 -17.21 -5.47
N GLU A 72 8.85 -17.47 -4.17
CA GLU A 72 7.87 -18.40 -3.60
C GLU A 72 6.50 -17.69 -3.57
N THR A 73 5.48 -18.34 -4.14
CA THR A 73 4.10 -17.83 -4.15
C THR A 73 3.26 -18.64 -3.18
N ILE A 74 2.57 -17.96 -2.27
CA ILE A 74 1.68 -18.57 -1.27
C ILE A 74 0.33 -17.88 -1.34
N GLN A 75 -0.75 -18.66 -1.23
CA GLN A 75 -2.10 -18.14 -1.01
C GLN A 75 -2.59 -18.56 0.36
N PHE A 76 -3.30 -17.66 1.03
CA PHE A 76 -3.81 -17.88 2.37
C PHE A 76 -5.24 -17.33 2.51
N GLU A 77 -6.13 -18.11 3.09
CA GLU A 77 -7.53 -17.73 3.30
C GLU A 77 -7.69 -16.89 4.56
N LEU A 78 -8.13 -15.63 4.38
CA LEU A 78 -8.22 -14.65 5.46
C LEU A 78 -9.37 -14.87 6.43
N ALA A 79 -10.26 -15.82 6.17
CA ALA A 79 -11.32 -16.19 7.13
C ALA A 79 -10.70 -16.50 8.51
N GLU A 80 -9.51 -17.10 8.55
CA GLU A 80 -8.77 -17.36 9.80
C GLU A 80 -8.29 -16.08 10.52
N VAL A 81 -7.98 -15.01 9.78
CA VAL A 81 -7.51 -13.70 10.33
C VAL A 81 -8.64 -12.90 10.95
N LEU A 82 -9.84 -13.01 10.38
CA LEU A 82 -11.01 -12.21 10.78
C LEU A 82 -11.66 -12.71 12.08
N ILE A 83 -11.46 -13.96 12.46
CA ILE A 83 -12.18 -14.63 13.56
C ILE A 83 -11.42 -14.52 14.91
N THR A 84 -10.09 -14.31 14.89
CA THR A 84 -9.24 -14.55 16.07
C THR A 84 -8.56 -13.31 16.68
N ASP A 85 -8.65 -12.13 16.07
CA ASP A 85 -7.98 -10.91 16.57
C ASP A 85 -8.98 -9.91 17.22
N GLU A 86 -10.03 -10.39 17.90
CA GLU A 86 -10.91 -9.51 18.70
C GLU A 86 -10.18 -8.82 19.88
N GLU A 87 -8.94 -9.21 20.20
CA GLU A 87 -8.29 -8.85 21.48
C GLU A 87 -7.02 -7.99 21.42
N THR A 88 -6.66 -7.36 20.30
CA THR A 88 -5.55 -6.36 20.33
C THR A 88 -5.91 -5.04 19.66
N SER A 89 -6.84 -4.32 20.29
CA SER A 89 -6.75 -2.86 20.34
C SER A 89 -5.54 -2.45 21.18
N SER A 90 -4.32 -2.77 20.73
CA SER A 90 -3.22 -1.86 21.05
C SER A 90 -3.52 -0.61 20.24
N ASP A 91 -4.11 0.37 20.92
CA ASP A 91 -4.07 1.74 20.43
C ASP A 91 -2.59 2.05 20.30
N TYR A 92 -2.12 2.10 19.05
CA TYR A 92 -0.79 2.61 18.80
C TYR A 92 -0.89 4.09 19.16
N GLU A 93 -0.44 4.43 20.36
CA GLU A 93 -0.20 5.80 20.75
C GLU A 93 0.97 6.31 19.90
N GLY A 94 0.62 6.93 18.78
CA GLY A 94 1.54 7.70 17.97
C GLY A 94 1.33 9.18 18.23
N SER A 95 2.43 9.92 18.39
CA SER A 95 2.38 11.37 18.38
C SER A 95 2.54 11.87 16.95
N TYR A 96 1.57 12.67 16.50
CA TYR A 96 1.72 13.42 15.25
C TYR A 96 2.78 14.49 15.44
N VAL A 97 3.77 14.50 14.56
CA VAL A 97 4.83 15.50 14.56
C VAL A 97 4.39 16.67 13.69
N GLY A 98 4.39 17.90 14.22
CA GLY A 98 4.18 19.11 13.42
C GLY A 98 2.75 19.32 12.86
N ALA A 99 1.74 18.60 13.36
CA ALA A 99 0.41 18.57 12.75
C ALA A 99 -0.23 19.95 12.47
N GLU A 100 -0.09 20.90 13.39
CA GLU A 100 -0.65 22.26 13.19
C GLU A 100 0.08 23.06 12.11
N GLU A 101 1.39 22.90 11.99
CA GLU A 101 2.20 23.58 10.97
C GLU A 101 1.92 22.95 9.60
N ASP A 102 1.90 21.63 9.52
CA ASP A 102 1.54 20.87 8.31
C ASP A 102 0.14 21.25 7.79
N GLN A 103 -0.84 21.44 8.69
CA GLN A 103 -2.17 21.89 8.32
C GLN A 103 -2.12 23.28 7.68
N LYS A 104 -1.48 24.25 8.34
CA LYS A 104 -1.38 25.64 7.85
C LYS A 104 -0.69 25.70 6.49
N ASP A 105 0.41 24.98 6.33
CA ASP A 105 1.15 24.92 5.07
C ASP A 105 0.30 24.33 3.94
N HIS A 106 -0.48 23.30 4.24
CA HIS A 106 -1.37 22.71 3.26
C HIS A 106 -2.54 23.63 2.89
N GLU A 107 -3.14 24.35 3.84
CA GLU A 107 -4.18 25.35 3.56
C GLU A 107 -3.65 26.46 2.65
N LEU A 108 -2.42 26.94 2.89
CA LEU A 108 -1.74 27.90 2.02
C LEU A 108 -1.48 27.33 0.62
N LEU A 109 -1.08 26.06 0.52
CA LEU A 109 -0.88 25.38 -0.75
C LEU A 109 -2.19 25.23 -1.53
N VAL A 110 -3.29 24.90 -0.85
CA VAL A 110 -4.65 24.85 -1.42
C VAL A 110 -5.05 26.21 -1.97
N GLN A 111 -4.83 27.29 -1.20
CA GLN A 111 -5.15 28.64 -1.67
C GLN A 111 -4.36 29.00 -2.94
N LYS A 112 -3.05 28.69 -3.01
CA LYS A 112 -2.24 28.86 -4.22
C LYS A 112 -2.80 28.07 -5.41
N GLY A 113 -3.29 26.85 -5.16
CA GLY A 113 -3.94 26.03 -6.18
C GLY A 113 -5.22 26.67 -6.72
N ILE A 114 -6.05 27.22 -5.83
CA ILE A 114 -7.28 27.94 -6.19
C ILE A 114 -6.96 29.18 -7.03
N ASP A 115 -5.99 29.98 -6.61
CA ASP A 115 -5.61 31.19 -7.33
C ASP A 115 -5.06 30.86 -8.72
N ALA A 116 -4.23 29.82 -8.86
CA ALA A 116 -3.75 29.35 -10.16
C ALA A 116 -4.88 28.83 -11.08
N ILE A 117 -5.95 28.25 -10.53
CA ILE A 117 -7.14 27.86 -11.29
C ILE A 117 -7.91 29.10 -11.77
N ARG A 118 -8.07 30.11 -10.91
CA ARG A 118 -8.72 31.39 -11.26
C ARG A 118 -7.96 32.13 -12.36
N ASP A 119 -6.63 32.08 -12.29
CA ASP A 119 -5.71 32.60 -13.32
C ASP A 119 -5.66 31.74 -14.59
N GLN A 120 -6.51 30.71 -14.70
CA GLN A 120 -6.63 29.82 -15.86
C GLN A 120 -5.34 29.05 -16.21
N ARG A 121 -4.42 28.87 -15.26
CA ARG A 121 -3.17 28.11 -15.48
C ARG A 121 -3.43 26.62 -15.67
N PHE A 122 -4.47 26.09 -15.01
CA PHE A 122 -4.97 24.74 -15.16
C PHE A 122 -6.41 24.64 -14.62
N ARG A 123 -7.14 23.57 -14.99
CA ARG A 123 -8.55 23.37 -14.59
C ARG A 123 -8.74 22.66 -13.25
N LYS A 124 -7.81 21.77 -12.88
CA LYS A 124 -7.84 20.97 -11.67
C LYS A 124 -6.40 20.63 -11.27
N VAL A 125 -6.13 20.60 -9.97
CA VAL A 125 -4.89 20.10 -9.38
C VAL A 125 -5.24 19.23 -8.19
N VAL A 126 -4.47 18.17 -7.96
CA VAL A 126 -4.51 17.38 -6.73
C VAL A 126 -3.26 17.76 -5.94
N LEU A 127 -3.46 18.26 -4.73
CA LEU A 127 -2.40 18.68 -3.82
C LEU A 127 -2.34 17.66 -2.69
N SER A 128 -1.14 17.22 -2.34
CA SER A 128 -0.91 16.23 -1.28
C SER A 128 -0.13 16.84 -0.12
N ARG A 129 -0.34 16.28 1.06
CA ARG A 129 0.53 16.43 2.24
C ARG A 129 0.78 15.04 2.83
N SER A 130 1.80 14.93 3.67
CA SER A 130 2.08 13.74 4.48
C SER A 130 1.95 14.09 5.95
N GLU A 131 1.62 13.10 6.78
CA GLU A 131 1.69 13.22 8.23
C GLU A 131 2.78 12.28 8.74
N LEU A 132 3.66 12.80 9.60
CA LEU A 132 4.67 12.00 10.25
C LEU A 132 4.17 11.60 11.64
N VAL A 133 4.19 10.30 11.91
CA VAL A 133 3.76 9.72 13.19
C VAL A 133 4.94 8.97 13.78
N GLU A 134 5.34 9.33 14.99
CA GLU A 134 6.33 8.57 15.76
C GLU A 134 5.65 7.38 16.43
N LEU A 135 6.25 6.19 16.29
CA LEU A 135 5.70 4.94 16.82
C LEU A 135 6.62 4.38 17.90
N ASN A 136 6.04 4.07 19.07
CA ASN A 136 6.71 3.30 20.11
C ASN A 136 6.64 1.79 19.72
N ASP A 137 7.76 1.23 19.27
CA ASP A 137 7.91 -0.16 18.79
C ASP A 137 7.11 -0.51 17.50
N PRO A 138 7.62 -0.16 16.30
CA PRO A 138 6.89 -0.26 15.05
C PRO A 138 6.94 -1.68 14.47
N SER A 139 6.33 -2.66 15.14
CA SER A 139 6.02 -3.92 14.44
C SER A 139 4.97 -3.61 13.35
N PRO A 140 5.25 -3.84 12.06
CA PRO A 140 4.29 -3.49 11.00
C PRO A 140 3.13 -4.48 10.90
N MET A 141 3.26 -5.67 11.48
CA MET A 141 2.29 -6.75 11.30
C MET A 141 0.91 -6.44 11.89
N PRO A 142 0.79 -5.87 13.11
CA PRO A 142 -0.54 -5.54 13.63
C PRO A 142 -1.25 -4.46 12.79
N ILE A 143 -0.51 -3.48 12.24
CA ILE A 143 -1.07 -2.50 11.29
C ILE A 143 -1.59 -3.22 10.05
N PHE A 144 -0.78 -4.11 9.45
CA PHE A 144 -1.19 -4.84 8.26
C PHE A 144 -2.42 -5.74 8.48
N LYS A 145 -2.49 -6.45 9.61
CA LYS A 145 -3.65 -7.25 10.01
C LYS A 145 -4.92 -6.38 10.13
N LYS A 146 -4.81 -5.22 10.78
CA LYS A 146 -5.92 -4.24 10.90
C LYS A 146 -6.38 -3.75 9.52
N LEU A 147 -5.47 -3.51 8.57
CA LEU A 147 -5.83 -3.13 7.20
C LEU A 147 -6.63 -4.23 6.49
N LEU A 148 -6.18 -5.49 6.58
CA LEU A 148 -6.86 -6.64 5.98
C LEU A 148 -8.27 -6.83 6.55
N GLN A 149 -8.44 -6.65 7.86
CA GLN A 149 -9.72 -6.76 8.56
C GLN A 149 -10.69 -5.64 8.19
N LYS A 150 -10.22 -4.39 8.24
CA LYS A 150 -11.07 -3.19 8.12
C LYS A 150 -11.53 -2.91 6.69
N TYR A 151 -10.67 -3.12 5.69
CA TYR A 151 -10.91 -2.62 4.32
C TYR A 151 -11.22 -3.73 3.30
N ARG A 152 -12.26 -4.54 3.54
CA ARG A 152 -12.63 -5.72 2.72
C ARG A 152 -12.76 -5.44 1.22
N GLU A 153 -13.33 -4.29 0.86
CA GLU A 153 -13.56 -3.87 -0.52
C GLU A 153 -12.37 -3.15 -1.17
N ALA A 154 -11.27 -2.92 -0.45
CA ALA A 154 -10.09 -2.27 -0.99
C ALA A 154 -9.04 -3.27 -1.46
N PHE A 155 -8.17 -2.83 -2.37
CA PHE A 155 -6.90 -3.50 -2.62
C PHE A 155 -5.96 -3.22 -1.45
N VAL A 156 -5.72 -4.24 -0.62
CA VAL A 156 -4.86 -4.13 0.57
C VAL A 156 -3.52 -4.76 0.25
N TYR A 157 -2.42 -4.07 0.55
CA TYR A 157 -1.07 -4.59 0.31
C TYR A 157 -0.08 -4.22 1.42
N CYS A 158 0.96 -5.04 1.54
CA CYS A 158 2.19 -4.81 2.30
C CYS A 158 3.36 -5.19 1.39
N TRP A 159 4.09 -4.18 0.95
CA TRP A 159 5.26 -4.28 0.08
C TRP A 159 6.50 -3.97 0.89
N PHE A 160 7.56 -4.74 0.70
CA PHE A 160 8.89 -4.37 1.17
C PHE A 160 9.92 -4.62 0.08
N HIS A 161 10.81 -3.65 -0.08
CA HIS A 161 12.01 -3.82 -0.89
C HIS A 161 13.15 -2.99 -0.26
N PRO A 162 14.39 -3.50 -0.16
CA PRO A 162 15.50 -2.80 0.51
C PRO A 162 15.79 -1.39 -0.02
N LYS A 163 15.42 -1.10 -1.27
CA LYS A 163 15.62 0.22 -1.90
C LYS A 163 14.46 1.19 -1.70
N THR A 164 13.25 0.71 -1.37
CA THR A 164 12.06 1.56 -1.20
C THR A 164 11.53 1.56 0.24
N GLY A 165 12.01 0.66 1.08
CA GLY A 165 11.48 0.43 2.42
C GLY A 165 10.17 -0.35 2.39
N LEU A 166 9.44 -0.26 3.51
CA LEU A 166 8.16 -0.91 3.75
C LEU A 166 7.01 0.04 3.43
N TRP A 167 6.04 -0.44 2.64
CA TRP A 167 4.84 0.28 2.25
C TRP A 167 3.62 -0.57 2.55
N MET A 168 2.60 0.02 3.15
CA MET A 168 1.32 -0.63 3.37
C MET A 168 0.21 0.31 2.95
N GLY A 169 -0.86 -0.24 2.39
CA GLY A 169 -1.99 0.56 1.96
C GLY A 169 -3.24 -0.25 1.73
N ALA A 170 -4.38 0.45 1.74
CA ALA A 170 -5.69 -0.05 1.37
C ALA A 170 -6.30 0.92 0.36
N THR A 171 -5.98 0.76 -0.93
CA THR A 171 -6.50 1.66 -1.97
C THR A 171 -7.83 1.15 -2.50
N PRO A 172 -8.89 1.99 -2.53
CA PRO A 172 -10.12 1.65 -3.23
C PRO A 172 -9.98 1.81 -4.74
N GLU A 173 -8.96 2.55 -5.22
CA GLU A 173 -8.84 2.95 -6.62
C GLU A 173 -7.98 1.99 -7.45
N THR A 174 -8.62 1.36 -8.43
CA THR A 174 -7.94 0.58 -9.46
C THR A 174 -7.54 1.52 -10.59
N LEU A 175 -6.22 1.70 -10.75
CA LEU A 175 -5.68 2.49 -11.86
C LEU A 175 -6.05 1.85 -13.21
N LEU A 176 -5.78 0.54 -13.34
CA LEU A 176 -5.96 -0.19 -14.57
C LEU A 176 -6.06 -1.70 -14.32
N GLN A 177 -7.06 -2.34 -14.92
CA GLN A 177 -7.14 -3.77 -15.15
C GLN A 177 -7.23 -4.06 -16.65
N VAL A 178 -6.39 -4.98 -17.14
CA VAL A 178 -6.43 -5.45 -18.53
C VAL A 178 -6.66 -6.96 -18.53
N GLU A 179 -7.66 -7.41 -19.28
CA GLU A 179 -7.91 -8.82 -19.52
C GLU A 179 -8.15 -9.05 -21.02
N ARG A 180 -7.21 -9.72 -21.69
CA ARG A 180 -7.20 -9.90 -23.14
C ARG A 180 -7.26 -8.56 -23.87
N ASP A 181 -8.35 -8.29 -24.58
CA ASP A 181 -8.65 -7.07 -25.33
C ASP A 181 -9.53 -6.08 -24.55
N ARG A 182 -9.84 -6.38 -23.29
CA ARG A 182 -10.64 -5.51 -22.42
C ARG A 182 -9.77 -4.71 -21.47
N PHE A 183 -10.07 -3.43 -21.37
CA PHE A 183 -9.44 -2.46 -20.49
C PHE A 183 -10.50 -1.88 -19.55
N GLU A 184 -10.21 -1.87 -18.25
CA GLU A 184 -11.06 -1.29 -17.22
C GLU A 184 -10.23 -0.35 -16.35
N THR A 185 -10.77 0.83 -16.05
CA THR A 185 -10.17 1.82 -15.16
C THR A 185 -11.27 2.43 -14.30
N MET A 186 -10.89 2.97 -13.14
CA MET A 186 -11.80 3.69 -12.28
C MET A 186 -11.38 5.17 -12.19
N ALA A 187 -12.38 6.05 -12.13
CA ALA A 187 -12.17 7.45 -11.79
C ALA A 187 -12.92 7.74 -10.48
N LEU A 188 -12.19 7.83 -9.37
CA LEU A 188 -12.78 8.15 -8.07
C LEU A 188 -12.56 9.63 -7.76
N ALA A 189 -13.65 10.40 -7.59
CA ALA A 189 -13.58 11.80 -7.19
C ALA A 189 -14.81 12.21 -6.37
N GLY A 190 -14.57 12.99 -5.32
CA GLY A 190 -15.60 13.39 -4.35
C GLY A 190 -15.62 12.45 -3.15
N THR A 191 -15.44 13.02 -1.96
CA THR A 191 -15.43 12.28 -0.70
C THR A 191 -16.53 12.80 0.20
N GLN A 192 -17.39 11.91 0.67
CA GLN A 192 -18.33 12.22 1.75
C GLN A 192 -17.75 11.71 3.06
N VAL A 193 -17.76 12.56 4.09
CA VAL A 193 -17.35 12.15 5.44
C VAL A 193 -18.33 11.07 5.93
N ASN A 194 -17.80 9.88 6.22
CA ASN A 194 -18.58 8.84 6.87
C ASN A 194 -18.91 9.29 8.30
N LYS A 195 -20.19 9.37 8.64
CA LYS A 195 -20.67 9.86 9.95
C LYS A 195 -20.92 8.72 10.96
N GLY A 196 -20.62 7.47 10.61
CA GLY A 196 -21.02 6.28 11.36
C GLY A 196 -22.37 5.78 10.89
#